data_AF-T2KIC3-F1
#
_entry.id   AF-T2KIC3-F1
#
_cell.length_a   1.000
_cell.length_b   1.000
_cell.length_c   1.000
_cell.angle_alpha   90.00
_cell.angle_beta   90.00
_cell.angle_gamma   90.00
#
_symmetry.space_group_name_H-M   'P 1'
#
loop_
_entity.id
_entity.type
_entity.pdbx_description
1 polymer ?
#
loop_
_entity_poly.entity_id
_entity_poly.type
_entity_poly.pdbx_seq_one_letter_code
_entity_poly.pdbx_strand_id
1 'polypeptide(L)'
;MEILLDNVIPEDHPRTFTTNASDHKDVIKVKQAVMALEGVESIEFLDVVFPKQFKVSVSKMIEVRFVEEAVNEVGFNAIPREFLSF
;
A
#
# COMPACT_ATOMS: atom_id res chain seq x y z
N MET A 1 -3.83 -5.60 -19.25
CA MET A 1 -4.47 -4.48 -18.55
C MET A 1 -5.69 -5.03 -17.87
N GLU A 2 -5.56 -5.29 -16.58
CA GLU A 2 -6.69 -5.67 -15.74
C GLU A 2 -6.92 -4.49 -14.81
N ILE A 3 -7.86 -3.60 -15.17
CA ILE A 3 -8.12 -2.33 -14.46
C ILE A 3 -8.23 -2.53 -12.96
N LEU A 4 -8.86 -3.64 -12.55
CA LEU A 4 -8.98 -4.00 -11.15
C LEU A 4 -7.60 -4.24 -10.54
N LEU A 5 -6.75 -5.11 -11.11
CA LEU A 5 -5.42 -5.42 -10.58
C LEU A 5 -4.45 -4.23 -10.60
N ASP A 6 -4.51 -3.42 -11.64
CA ASP A 6 -3.54 -2.35 -11.89
C ASP A 6 -3.81 -1.09 -11.02
N ASN A 7 -4.94 -1.03 -10.30
CA ASN A 7 -5.37 0.16 -9.58
C ASN A 7 -5.87 -0.11 -8.14
N VAL A 8 -5.73 0.90 -7.29
CA VAL A 8 -6.52 1.07 -6.07
C VAL A 8 -7.78 1.86 -6.44
N ILE A 9 -8.95 1.36 -6.04
CA ILE A 9 -10.25 1.87 -6.48
C ILE A 9 -11.00 2.49 -5.28
N PRO A 10 -11.73 3.61 -5.46
CA PRO A 10 -12.57 4.20 -4.42
C PRO A 10 -13.75 3.33 -3.97
N GLU A 11 -14.58 3.88 -3.07
CA GLU A 11 -15.86 3.30 -2.60
C GLU A 11 -15.70 2.00 -1.79
N ASP A 12 -14.96 2.06 -0.68
CA ASP A 12 -14.76 0.92 0.24
C ASP A 12 -14.12 -0.33 -0.41
N HIS A 13 -13.33 -0.12 -1.46
CA HIS A 13 -12.48 -1.13 -2.08
C HIS A 13 -10.98 -0.93 -1.76
N PRO A 14 -10.57 -0.97 -0.47
CA PRO A 14 -9.17 -0.79 -0.13
C PRO A 14 -8.33 -1.93 -0.70
N ARG A 15 -7.16 -1.58 -1.25
CA ARG A 15 -6.21 -2.57 -1.74
C ARG A 15 -5.22 -2.93 -0.65
N THR A 16 -4.93 -4.23 -0.51
CA THR A 16 -3.96 -4.73 0.47
C THR A 16 -2.59 -4.91 -0.19
N PHE A 17 -1.56 -4.41 0.49
CA PHE A 17 -0.18 -4.57 0.12
C PHE A 17 0.59 -5.28 1.22
N THR A 18 1.67 -5.95 0.84
CA THR A 18 2.68 -6.49 1.75
C THR A 18 3.94 -5.64 1.67
N THR A 19 4.66 -5.50 2.77
CA THR A 19 5.93 -4.75 2.84
C THR A 19 6.96 -5.43 3.72
N ASN A 20 8.23 -5.22 3.39
CA ASN A 20 9.37 -5.62 4.20
C ASN A 20 9.70 -4.62 5.33
N ALA A 21 8.96 -3.51 5.47
CA ALA A 21 9.03 -2.70 6.69
C ALA A 21 8.61 -3.54 7.91
N SER A 22 9.44 -3.57 8.95
CA SER A 22 9.29 -4.48 10.09
C SER A 22 9.17 -3.73 11.42
N ASP A 23 9.93 -2.65 11.58
CA ASP A 23 9.98 -1.87 12.81
C ASP A 23 8.92 -0.78 12.82
N HIS A 24 8.53 -0.29 14.01
CA HIS A 24 7.57 0.80 14.14
C HIS A 24 7.99 2.08 13.39
N LYS A 25 9.30 2.40 13.41
CA LYS A 25 9.84 3.57 12.69
C LYS A 25 9.69 3.43 11.18
N ASP A 26 9.86 2.22 10.66
CA ASP A 26 9.76 1.94 9.22
C ASP A 26 8.32 1.96 8.77
N VAL A 27 7.41 1.39 9.57
CA VAL A 27 5.96 1.50 9.37
C VAL A 27 5.52 2.96 9.29
N ILE A 28 6.04 3.83 10.17
CA ILE A 28 5.73 5.27 10.12
C ILE A 28 6.22 5.89 8.80
N LYS A 29 7.43 5.57 8.32
CA LYS A 29 7.95 6.10 7.04
C LYS A 29 7.07 5.69 5.87
N VAL A 30 6.72 4.41 5.78
CA VAL A 30 5.82 3.88 4.74
C VAL A 30 4.47 4.57 4.81
N LYS A 31 3.90 4.71 6.01
CA LYS A 31 2.64 5.43 6.23
C LYS A 31 2.69 6.86 5.73
N GLN A 32 3.75 7.60 6.06
CA GLN A 32 3.91 9.00 5.61
C GLN A 32 4.07 9.11 4.09
N ALA A 33 4.86 8.23 3.47
CA ALA A 33 5.07 8.22 2.03
C ALA A 33 3.78 7.97 1.25
N VAL A 34 3.02 6.94 1.64
CA VAL A 34 1.77 6.59 0.96
C VAL A 34 0.69 7.65 1.19
N MET A 35 0.58 8.21 2.41
CA MET A 35 -0.37 9.29 2.71
C MET A 35 -0.07 10.60 1.98
N ALA A 36 1.15 10.79 1.46
CA ALA A 36 1.52 11.98 0.69
C ALA A 36 1.04 11.92 -0.77
N LEU A 37 0.59 10.75 -1.25
CA LEU A 37 0.06 10.59 -2.60
C LEU A 37 -1.31 11.28 -2.72
N GLU A 38 -1.49 12.04 -3.79
CA GLU A 38 -2.74 12.73 -4.06
C GLU A 38 -3.88 11.73 -4.28
N GLY A 39 -4.91 11.80 -3.44
CA GLY A 39 -6.08 10.92 -3.50
C GLY A 39 -6.03 9.74 -2.54
N VAL A 40 -4.95 9.53 -1.79
CA VAL A 40 -4.95 8.58 -0.67
C VAL A 40 -5.68 9.18 0.52
N GLU A 41 -6.67 8.46 1.05
CA GLU A 41 -7.47 8.88 2.21
C GLU A 41 -6.97 8.27 3.51
N SER A 42 -6.58 6.99 3.48
CA SER A 42 -6.09 6.30 4.66
C SER A 42 -5.16 5.14 4.35
N ILE A 43 -4.32 4.83 5.33
CA ILE A 43 -3.50 3.64 5.39
C ILE A 43 -3.59 2.98 6.76
N GLU A 44 -3.89 1.69 6.77
CA GLU A 44 -4.06 0.86 7.96
C GLU A 44 -3.10 -0.34 7.89
N PHE A 45 -2.23 -0.49 8.88
CA PHE A 45 -1.35 -1.66 8.99
C PHE A 45 -2.03 -2.78 9.77
N LEU A 46 -1.85 -4.02 9.33
CA LEU A 46 -2.33 -5.23 9.99
C LEU A 46 -1.17 -5.79 10.84
N ASP A 47 -1.28 -5.68 12.17
CA ASP A 47 -0.14 -5.73 13.09
C ASP A 47 0.49 -7.12 13.38
N VAL A 48 0.13 -8.17 12.64
CA VAL A 48 0.20 -9.52 13.24
C VAL A 48 1.36 -10.42 12.79
N VAL A 49 1.96 -10.21 11.60
CA VAL A 49 3.05 -11.08 11.08
C VAL A 49 3.91 -10.37 10.03
N PHE A 50 5.19 -10.73 9.93
CA PHE A 50 6.06 -10.34 8.81
C PHE A 50 5.87 -11.30 7.61
N PRO A 51 5.89 -10.82 6.36
CA PRO A 51 5.93 -9.40 5.95
C PRO A 51 4.67 -8.65 6.41
N LYS A 52 4.86 -7.39 6.83
CA LYS A 52 3.73 -6.58 7.32
C LYS A 52 2.76 -6.32 6.18
N GLN A 53 1.48 -6.22 6.51
CA GLN A 53 0.45 -5.89 5.54
C GLN A 53 -0.14 -4.53 5.85
N PHE A 54 -0.53 -3.80 4.81
CA PHE A 54 -1.28 -2.57 4.96
C PHE A 54 -2.36 -2.44 3.90
N LYS A 55 -3.45 -1.77 4.24
CA LYS A 55 -4.54 -1.43 3.35
C LYS A 55 -4.46 0.04 2.96
N VAL A 56 -4.71 0.35 1.70
CA VAL A 56 -4.79 1.72 1.18
C VAL A 56 -6.21 1.98 0.68
N SER A 57 -6.85 3.03 1.21
CA SER A 57 -8.13 3.55 0.72
C SER A 57 -7.90 4.88 0.01
N VAL A 58 -8.66 5.12 -1.07
CA VAL A 58 -8.45 6.28 -1.97
C VAL A 58 -9.78 6.96 -2.31
N SER A 59 -9.73 8.27 -2.50
CA SER A 59 -10.87 9.10 -2.92
C SER A 59 -11.05 9.12 -4.44
N LYS A 60 -10.00 8.77 -5.18
CA LYS A 60 -9.95 8.64 -6.63
C LYS A 60 -9.12 7.43 -7.02
N MET A 61 -9.32 6.90 -8.22
CA MET A 61 -8.52 5.80 -8.72
C MET A 61 -7.03 6.21 -8.78
N ILE A 62 -6.15 5.36 -8.25
CA ILE A 62 -4.70 5.54 -8.27
C ILE A 62 -4.07 4.24 -8.77
N GLU A 63 -3.10 4.34 -9.68
CA GLU A 63 -2.35 3.16 -10.14
C GLU A 63 -1.57 2.55 -8.99
N VAL A 64 -1.58 1.23 -8.91
CA VAL A 64 -0.81 0.45 -7.92
C VAL A 64 0.66 0.88 -7.90
N ARG A 65 1.24 1.14 -9.08
CA ARG A 65 2.64 1.53 -9.24
C ARG A 65 3.00 2.78 -8.41
N PHE A 66 2.09 3.74 -8.26
CA PHE A 66 2.38 4.94 -7.46
C PHE A 66 2.54 4.62 -5.98
N VAL A 67 1.79 3.65 -5.46
CA VAL A 67 1.97 3.15 -4.09
C VAL A 67 3.30 2.41 -3.98
N GLU A 68 3.63 1.56 -4.95
CA GLU A 68 4.90 0.83 -4.97
C GLU A 68 6.12 1.76 -5.04
N GLU A 69 6.06 2.80 -5.87
CA GLU A 69 7.09 3.83 -6.03
C GLU A 69 7.28 4.63 -4.73
N ALA A 70 6.19 5.13 -4.12
CA ALA A 70 6.26 5.87 -2.87
C ALA A 70 6.90 5.07 -1.73
N VAL A 71 6.62 3.76 -1.65
CA VAL A 71 7.22 2.88 -0.66
C VAL A 71 8.70 2.57 -0.98
N ASN A 72 9.05 2.42 -2.27
CA ASN A 72 10.44 2.27 -2.71
C ASN A 72 11.30 3.49 -2.40
N GLU A 73 10.77 4.70 -2.56
CA GLU A 73 11.50 5.95 -2.29
C GLU A 73 11.94 6.07 -0.82
N VAL A 74 11.21 5.45 0.11
CA VAL A 74 11.58 5.40 1.54
C VAL A 74 12.38 4.16 1.94
N GLY A 75 12.80 3.34 0.96
CA GLY A 75 13.72 2.22 1.15
C GLY A 75 13.05 0.87 1.42
N PHE A 76 11.76 0.72 1.15
CA PHE A 76 11.00 -0.52 1.37
C PHE A 76 10.31 -0.98 0.08
N ASN A 77 9.77 -2.19 0.08
CA ASN A 77 8.95 -2.69 -1.02
C ASN A 77 7.49 -2.70 -0.60
N ALA A 78 6.59 -2.36 -1.53
CA ALA A 78 5.19 -2.70 -1.44
C ALA A 78 4.86 -3.66 -2.59
N ILE A 79 4.17 -4.76 -2.29
CA ILE A 79 3.72 -5.73 -3.28
C ILE A 79 2.23 -5.97 -3.03
N PRO A 80 1.34 -5.74 -4.02
CA PRO A 80 -0.08 -6.04 -3.88
C PRO A 80 -0.29 -7.51 -3.52
N ARG A 81 -1.18 -7.77 -2.55
CA ARG A 81 -1.38 -9.12 -2.01
C ARG A 81 -1.85 -10.11 -3.07
N GLU A 82 -2.54 -9.65 -4.12
CA GLU A 82 -3.02 -10.49 -5.21
C GLU A 82 -1.88 -11.22 -5.93
N PHE A 83 -0.64 -10.70 -5.86
CA PHE A 83 0.56 -11.35 -6.40
C PHE A 83 1.19 -12.40 -5.46
N LEU A 84 0.74 -12.47 -4.20
CA LEU A 84 1.24 -13.38 -3.17
C LEU A 84 0.08 -14.23 -2.63
N SER A 85 -0.35 -15.20 -3.43
CA SER A 85 -1.26 -16.27 -2.99
C SER A 85 -0.41 -17.48 -2.55
N PHE A 86 -0.45 -17.80 -1.25
CA PHE A 86 0.07 -19.04 -0.67
C PHE A 86 -1.09 -19.88 -0.17
#